data_AF-A0AAU5LFP1-F1
#
_entry.id   AF-A0AAU5LFP1-F1
#
_cell.length_a   1.000
_cell.length_b   1.000
_cell.length_c   1.000
_cell.angle_alpha   90.00
_cell.angle_beta   90.00
_cell.angle_gamma   90.00
#
_symmetry.space_group_name_H-M   'P 1'
#
loop_
_entity.id
_entity.type
_entity.pdbx_description
1 polymer ?
#
loop_
_entity_poly.entity_id
_entity_poly.type
_entity_poly.pdbx_seq_one_letter_code
_entity_poly.pdbx_strand_id
1 'polypeptide(L)'
;MNTAPQIAGFEFGQRLLRHPLAEIWRGRSSSGHEVVAIVLSAAGADDPQVRERLDQAGRAQGSGTPLWAADFTTDRPYAITQLIPGQSGAERLLDPLDGVFGNDQTSMDEIRRQLQHFGTAPMPDQPNNATQPNHAGQANNHGLTYNPGQTNDPAGKTQQRGQYDVQAAERSDVPEGEQGFVAGLKRRTGWKFYVIAAVAYLLLFTITYSVGSAFNKKDEPAAGANTPVPPAVSPSALPTNVVLPGIDKAPVPPRLDPRLRSVSVVGVTYTPEDVTEPVVGLDLPFSFRWPDVPGQLKLGESSYAIYRRVITGEDPGTAPLNAALAVHPCKGLAACRQERAAFDQRWTTRFKVPVPATAKDGQTWFTEQQGASYVVSMTRTFEASGHWWLVGVAVTAQDDDKAAAQRVLNDIRTQTS
;
A
#
# COMPACT_ATOMS: atom_id res chain seq x y z
N MET A 1 -32.89 -24.29 0.75
CA MET A 1 -32.04 -24.37 -0.46
C MET A 1 -31.72 -22.94 -0.83
N ASN A 2 -30.47 -22.50 -0.71
CA ASN A 2 -30.11 -21.11 -0.99
C ASN A 2 -29.62 -21.02 -2.43
N THR A 3 -30.41 -20.34 -3.26
CA THR A 3 -30.09 -19.93 -4.62
C THR A 3 -28.94 -18.92 -4.61
N ALA A 4 -28.17 -18.91 -5.70
CA ALA A 4 -27.13 -17.91 -5.91
C ALA A 4 -27.71 -16.49 -5.79
N PRO A 5 -26.93 -15.52 -5.28
CA PRO A 5 -27.38 -14.14 -5.17
C PRO A 5 -27.69 -13.59 -6.56
N GLN A 6 -28.82 -12.90 -6.69
CA GLN A 6 -29.23 -12.23 -7.92
C GLN A 6 -28.84 -10.75 -7.81
N ILE A 7 -27.73 -10.38 -8.44
CA ILE A 7 -27.23 -9.00 -8.45
C ILE A 7 -27.11 -8.56 -9.90
N ALA A 8 -27.73 -7.43 -10.25
CA ALA A 8 -27.77 -6.95 -11.62
C ALA A 8 -26.35 -6.78 -12.20
N GLY A 9 -26.12 -7.35 -13.39
CA GLY A 9 -24.82 -7.30 -14.06
C GLY A 9 -23.80 -8.35 -13.59
N PHE A 10 -24.18 -9.27 -12.69
CA PHE A 10 -23.30 -10.34 -12.21
C PHE A 10 -24.01 -11.70 -12.17
N GLU A 11 -23.30 -12.74 -12.55
CA GLU A 11 -23.76 -14.14 -12.50
C GLU A 11 -22.87 -14.95 -11.57
N PHE A 12 -23.44 -15.51 -10.49
CA PHE A 12 -22.70 -16.28 -9.50
C PHE A 12 -22.98 -17.78 -9.66
N GLY A 13 -21.94 -18.55 -9.98
CA GLY A 13 -22.08 -19.98 -10.27
C GLY A 13 -21.48 -20.89 -9.20
N GLN A 14 -20.65 -20.37 -8.28
CA GLN A 14 -19.99 -21.17 -7.26
C GLN A 14 -19.95 -20.45 -5.92
N ARG A 15 -20.38 -21.11 -4.84
CA ARG A 15 -20.20 -20.62 -3.48
C ARG A 15 -18.88 -21.14 -2.92
N LEU A 16 -18.04 -20.23 -2.45
CA LEU A 16 -16.72 -20.51 -1.89
C LEU A 16 -16.77 -20.70 -0.36
N LEU A 17 -17.57 -19.87 0.33
CA LEU A 17 -17.79 -19.98 1.77
C LEU A 17 -19.27 -19.92 2.10
N ARG A 18 -19.67 -20.73 3.08
CA ARG A 18 -20.95 -20.62 3.76
C ARG A 18 -20.70 -20.37 5.25
N HIS A 19 -21.05 -19.18 5.74
CA HIS A 19 -20.98 -18.82 7.14
C HIS A 19 -22.37 -18.33 7.63
N PRO A 20 -22.71 -18.47 8.92
CA PRO A 20 -23.99 -17.97 9.46
C PRO A 20 -24.25 -16.50 9.21
N LEU A 21 -23.20 -15.67 9.12
CA LEU A 21 -23.30 -14.22 8.95
C LEU A 21 -23.11 -13.77 7.49
N ALA A 22 -22.33 -14.47 6.68
CA ALA A 22 -22.13 -14.09 5.28
C ALA A 22 -21.80 -15.29 4.38
N GLU A 23 -21.92 -15.09 3.09
CA GLU A 23 -21.55 -16.05 2.06
C GLU A 23 -20.54 -15.40 1.11
N ILE A 24 -19.60 -16.21 0.60
CA ILE A 24 -18.67 -15.77 -0.44
C ILE A 24 -18.99 -16.52 -1.72
N TRP A 25 -19.13 -15.77 -2.81
CA TRP A 25 -19.50 -16.30 -4.11
C TRP A 25 -18.48 -15.92 -5.17
N ARG A 26 -18.20 -16.86 -6.08
CA ARG A 26 -17.50 -16.63 -7.34
C ARG A 26 -18.51 -16.49 -8.45
N GLY A 27 -18.27 -15.50 -9.30
CA GLY A 27 -19.13 -15.23 -10.44
C GLY A 27 -18.39 -14.57 -11.60
N ARG A 28 -19.17 -14.07 -12.55
CA ARG A 28 -18.70 -13.24 -13.66
C ARG A 28 -19.54 -11.98 -13.78
N SER A 29 -18.92 -10.89 -14.19
CA SER A 29 -19.67 -9.71 -14.66
C SER A 29 -20.29 -9.97 -16.03
N SER A 30 -21.26 -9.14 -16.41
CA SER A 30 -21.83 -9.13 -17.77
C SER A 30 -20.80 -8.88 -18.87
N SER A 31 -19.67 -8.24 -18.53
CA SER A 31 -18.51 -8.04 -19.40
C SER A 31 -17.54 -9.24 -19.44
N GLY A 32 -17.85 -10.34 -18.75
CA GLY A 32 -17.10 -11.59 -18.79
C GLY A 32 -15.90 -11.68 -17.83
N HIS A 33 -15.71 -10.70 -16.94
CA HIS A 33 -14.63 -10.73 -15.96
C HIS A 33 -15.01 -11.55 -14.73
N GLU A 34 -14.08 -12.31 -14.18
CA GLU A 34 -14.32 -13.04 -12.95
C GLU A 34 -14.36 -12.10 -11.74
N VAL A 35 -15.31 -12.36 -10.85
CA VAL A 35 -15.56 -11.56 -9.65
C VAL A 35 -15.71 -12.44 -8.42
N VAL A 36 -15.44 -11.85 -7.27
CA VAL A 36 -15.82 -12.40 -5.96
C VAL A 36 -16.78 -11.43 -5.28
N ALA A 37 -17.86 -11.98 -4.73
CA ALA A 37 -18.82 -11.25 -3.93
C ALA A 37 -18.83 -11.77 -2.50
N ILE A 38 -18.84 -10.83 -1.55
CA ILE A 38 -19.26 -11.10 -0.18
C ILE A 38 -20.70 -10.62 -0.07
N VAL A 39 -21.58 -11.51 0.37
CA VAL A 39 -23.02 -11.22 0.53
C VAL A 39 -23.42 -11.58 1.94
N LEU A 40 -23.93 -10.62 2.71
CA LEU A 40 -24.42 -10.90 4.04
C LEU A 40 -25.66 -11.80 3.98
N SER A 41 -25.76 -12.66 4.99
CA SER A 41 -27.00 -13.37 5.30
C SER A 41 -27.98 -12.41 5.99
N ALA A 42 -29.23 -12.83 6.20
CA ALA A 42 -30.17 -12.06 7.01
C ALA A 42 -29.60 -11.77 8.42
N ALA A 43 -29.03 -12.78 9.08
CA ALA A 43 -28.43 -12.61 10.40
C ALA A 43 -27.23 -11.65 10.42
N GLY A 44 -26.42 -11.62 9.34
CA GLY A 44 -25.33 -10.66 9.21
C GLY A 44 -25.80 -9.24 8.84
N ALA A 45 -26.91 -9.12 8.09
CA ALA A 45 -27.53 -7.84 7.78
C ALA A 45 -28.22 -7.21 9.00
N ASP A 46 -28.71 -8.03 9.92
CA ASP A 46 -29.32 -7.57 11.17
C ASP A 46 -28.28 -7.15 12.22
N ASP A 47 -26.99 -7.47 12.01
CA ASP A 47 -25.90 -7.09 12.90
C ASP A 47 -25.25 -5.75 12.46
N PRO A 48 -25.39 -4.67 13.24
CA PRO A 48 -24.83 -3.36 12.90
C PRO A 48 -23.30 -3.35 12.77
N GLN A 49 -22.60 -4.16 13.58
CA GLN A 49 -21.13 -4.21 13.55
C GLN A 49 -20.63 -4.89 12.27
N VAL A 50 -21.35 -5.92 11.81
CA VAL A 50 -21.04 -6.62 10.56
C VAL A 50 -21.26 -5.70 9.36
N ARG A 51 -22.35 -4.93 9.36
CA ARG A 51 -22.65 -3.94 8.32
C ARG A 51 -21.63 -2.83 8.27
N GLU A 52 -21.27 -2.25 9.42
CA GLU A 52 -20.28 -1.19 9.51
C GLU A 52 -18.91 -1.66 8.98
N ARG A 53 -18.49 -2.87 9.34
CA ARG A 53 -17.22 -3.44 8.85
C ARG A 53 -17.22 -3.71 7.35
N LEU A 54 -18.34 -4.19 6.80
CA LEU A 54 -18.47 -4.37 5.35
C LEU A 54 -18.43 -3.01 4.61
N ASP A 55 -19.09 -1.99 5.15
CA ASP A 55 -19.07 -0.62 4.61
C ASP A 55 -17.65 0.00 4.69
N GLN A 56 -16.96 -0.16 5.81
CA GLN A 56 -15.55 0.25 5.98
C GLN A 56 -14.63 -0.48 5.00
N ALA A 57 -14.78 -1.79 4.83
CA ALA A 57 -14.03 -2.59 3.86
C ALA A 57 -14.25 -2.12 2.42
N GLY A 58 -15.48 -1.73 2.10
CA GLY A 58 -15.82 -1.14 0.80
C GLY A 58 -15.19 0.24 0.58
N ARG A 59 -15.11 1.08 1.62
CA ARG A 59 -14.58 2.46 1.54
C ARG A 59 -13.06 2.54 1.64
N ALA A 60 -12.39 1.60 2.31
CA ALA A 60 -10.94 1.58 2.53
C ALA A 60 -10.10 1.29 1.27
N GLN A 61 -10.71 1.14 0.09
CA GLN A 61 -10.02 0.82 -1.17
C GLN A 61 -9.30 2.05 -1.77
N GLY A 62 -8.18 2.42 -1.16
CA GLY A 62 -7.17 3.29 -1.78
C GLY A 62 -6.18 2.48 -2.64
N SER A 63 -6.25 2.66 -3.96
CA SER A 63 -5.15 2.46 -4.95
C SER A 63 -4.69 1.06 -5.42
N GLY A 64 -5.45 -0.04 -5.25
CA GLY A 64 -4.95 -1.36 -5.71
C GLY A 64 -5.93 -2.36 -6.35
N THR A 65 -7.20 -2.39 -5.97
CA THR A 65 -8.20 -3.23 -6.66
C THR A 65 -9.55 -2.53 -6.57
N PRO A 66 -10.17 -2.13 -7.70
CA PRO A 66 -11.42 -1.40 -7.64
C PRO A 66 -12.53 -2.26 -7.05
N LEU A 67 -13.34 -1.68 -6.16
CA LEU A 67 -14.67 -2.18 -5.83
C LEU A 67 -15.54 -1.99 -7.07
N TRP A 68 -16.14 -3.06 -7.57
CA TRP A 68 -16.90 -3.03 -8.83
C TRP A 68 -18.37 -2.72 -8.60
N ALA A 69 -18.90 -3.20 -7.49
CA ALA A 69 -20.23 -2.86 -7.02
C ALA A 69 -20.32 -3.11 -5.52
N ALA A 70 -21.09 -2.30 -4.82
CA ALA A 70 -21.52 -2.58 -3.46
C ALA A 70 -22.85 -1.91 -3.21
N ASP A 71 -23.65 -2.55 -2.37
CA ASP A 71 -24.88 -1.97 -1.84
C ASP A 71 -25.01 -2.42 -0.39
N PHE A 72 -24.87 -1.46 0.53
CA PHE A 72 -24.94 -1.69 1.98
C PHE A 72 -26.35 -1.44 2.57
N THR A 73 -27.30 -1.10 1.70
CA THR A 73 -28.66 -0.68 2.04
C THR A 73 -29.73 -1.71 1.68
N THR A 74 -29.38 -2.71 0.87
CA THR A 74 -30.26 -3.84 0.52
C THR A 74 -30.53 -4.76 1.70
N ASP A 75 -31.59 -5.58 1.59
CA ASP A 75 -31.91 -6.64 2.56
C ASP A 75 -30.77 -7.66 2.71
N ARG A 76 -29.92 -7.79 1.70
CA ARG A 76 -28.70 -8.61 1.72
C ARG A 76 -27.50 -7.77 1.28
N PRO A 77 -26.92 -6.97 2.17
CA PRO A 77 -25.78 -6.13 1.86
C PRO A 77 -24.65 -6.91 1.19
N TYR A 78 -24.02 -6.31 0.19
CA TYR A 78 -22.96 -6.98 -0.56
C TYR A 78 -21.84 -6.05 -1.00
N ALA A 79 -20.68 -6.66 -1.27
CA ALA A 79 -19.53 -6.03 -1.89
C ALA A 79 -18.93 -6.97 -2.94
N ILE A 80 -18.63 -6.44 -4.13
CA ILE A 80 -18.11 -7.18 -5.28
C ILE A 80 -16.79 -6.56 -5.73
N THR A 81 -15.78 -7.40 -5.92
CA THR A 81 -14.49 -7.01 -6.46
C THR A 81 -14.07 -7.92 -7.60
N GLN A 82 -13.16 -7.43 -8.44
CA GLN A 82 -12.54 -8.23 -9.47
C GLN A 82 -11.70 -9.35 -8.84
N LEU A 83 -11.83 -10.55 -9.38
CA LEU A 83 -10.91 -11.64 -9.09
C LEU A 83 -9.68 -11.50 -10.01
N ILE A 84 -8.55 -11.07 -9.45
CA ILE A 84 -7.27 -11.00 -10.17
C ILE A 84 -6.36 -12.12 -9.65
N PRO A 85 -5.88 -13.06 -10.50
CA PRO A 85 -4.95 -14.09 -10.08
C PRO A 85 -3.69 -13.49 -9.42
N GLY A 86 -3.34 -13.96 -8.22
CA GLY A 86 -2.17 -13.47 -7.48
C GLY A 86 -2.29 -12.05 -6.89
N GLN A 87 -3.37 -11.32 -7.16
CA GLN A 87 -3.73 -10.07 -6.47
C GLN A 87 -5.13 -10.22 -5.90
N SER A 88 -5.19 -10.69 -4.66
CA SER A 88 -6.39 -11.10 -3.97
C SER A 88 -7.27 -9.92 -3.52
N GLY A 89 -7.98 -9.29 -4.47
CA GLY A 89 -9.08 -8.37 -4.15
C GLY A 89 -10.09 -8.97 -3.16
N ALA A 90 -10.30 -10.28 -3.24
CA ALA A 90 -11.13 -11.06 -2.32
C ALA A 90 -10.55 -11.17 -0.89
N GLU A 91 -9.23 -11.36 -0.71
CA GLU A 91 -8.63 -11.41 0.63
C GLU A 91 -8.72 -10.05 1.33
N ARG A 92 -8.62 -8.94 0.58
CA ARG A 92 -8.81 -7.59 1.14
C ARG A 92 -10.23 -7.28 1.59
N LEU A 93 -11.23 -7.93 0.99
CA LEU A 93 -12.61 -7.87 1.48
C LEU A 93 -12.84 -8.79 2.68
N LEU A 94 -11.97 -9.80 2.85
CA LEU A 94 -12.04 -10.80 3.92
C LEU A 94 -11.30 -10.37 5.19
N ASP A 95 -10.17 -9.66 5.07
CA ASP A 95 -9.38 -9.18 6.21
C ASP A 95 -10.18 -8.33 7.21
N PRO A 96 -11.06 -7.39 6.77
CA PRO A 96 -11.90 -6.62 7.70
C PRO A 96 -13.03 -7.44 8.34
N LEU A 97 -13.36 -8.59 7.75
CA LEU A 97 -14.39 -9.51 8.24
C LEU A 97 -13.81 -10.68 9.03
N ASP A 98 -12.48 -10.79 9.16
CA ASP A 98 -11.79 -11.84 9.92
C ASP A 98 -12.25 -11.85 11.40
N GLY A 99 -12.52 -10.66 11.95
CA GLY A 99 -13.11 -10.52 13.29
C GLY A 99 -14.63 -10.70 13.36
N VAL A 100 -15.33 -10.86 12.22
CA VAL A 100 -16.79 -11.12 12.13
C VAL A 100 -17.07 -12.62 11.97
N PHE A 101 -16.20 -13.32 11.23
CA PHE A 101 -16.27 -14.77 11.05
C PHE A 101 -15.81 -15.57 12.28
N GLY A 102 -15.54 -14.88 13.38
CA GLY A 102 -15.40 -15.47 14.72
C GLY A 102 -14.38 -16.60 14.80
N ASN A 103 -13.09 -16.27 14.73
CA ASN A 103 -11.99 -17.21 14.99
C ASN A 103 -11.98 -18.51 14.15
N ASP A 104 -12.82 -18.64 13.12
CA ASP A 104 -12.76 -19.77 12.19
C ASP A 104 -11.65 -19.55 11.15
N GLN A 105 -10.44 -19.43 11.67
CA GLN A 105 -9.20 -19.34 10.91
C GLN A 105 -9.09 -20.49 9.91
N THR A 106 -9.67 -21.65 10.23
CA THR A 106 -9.66 -22.84 9.37
C THR A 106 -10.47 -22.61 8.10
N SER A 107 -11.69 -22.06 8.21
CA SER A 107 -12.49 -21.69 7.03
C SER A 107 -11.84 -20.57 6.23
N MET A 108 -11.25 -19.57 6.89
CA MET A 108 -10.56 -18.47 6.21
C MET A 108 -9.31 -18.95 5.48
N ASP A 109 -8.54 -19.86 6.07
CA ASP A 109 -7.36 -20.47 5.45
C ASP A 109 -7.74 -21.40 4.31
N GLU A 110 -8.87 -22.10 4.38
CA GLU A 110 -9.40 -22.91 3.28
C GLU A 110 -9.85 -22.03 2.11
N ILE A 111 -10.51 -20.89 2.38
CA ILE A 111 -10.85 -19.91 1.35
C ILE A 111 -9.58 -19.31 0.74
N ARG A 112 -8.60 -18.91 1.55
CA ARG A 112 -7.30 -18.41 1.07
C ARG A 112 -6.61 -19.45 0.22
N ARG A 113 -6.59 -20.72 0.63
CA ARG A 113 -6.03 -21.84 -0.13
C ARG A 113 -6.74 -22.03 -1.46
N GLN A 114 -8.08 -21.99 -1.47
CA GLN A 114 -8.86 -22.04 -2.70
C GLN A 114 -8.52 -20.83 -3.59
N LEU A 115 -8.52 -19.63 -3.03
CA LEU A 115 -8.18 -18.37 -3.70
C LEU A 115 -6.77 -18.35 -4.33
N GLN A 116 -5.78 -18.93 -3.64
CA GLN A 116 -4.39 -19.01 -4.08
C GLN A 116 -4.16 -19.92 -5.29
N HIS A 117 -5.01 -20.92 -5.49
CA HIS A 117 -4.90 -21.83 -6.65
C HIS A 117 -5.62 -21.27 -7.90
N PHE A 118 -6.28 -20.10 -7.82
CA PHE A 118 -7.13 -19.61 -8.89
C PHE A 118 -6.36 -18.85 -9.98
N GLY A 119 -6.56 -19.34 -11.22
CA GLY A 119 -5.81 -19.00 -12.43
C GLY A 119 -5.52 -20.24 -13.31
N THR A 120 -5.64 -21.44 -12.74
CA THR A 120 -5.30 -22.72 -13.42
C THR A 120 -6.50 -23.62 -13.74
N ALA A 121 -7.67 -23.40 -13.12
CA ALA A 121 -8.86 -24.23 -13.32
C ALA A 121 -10.02 -23.42 -13.95
N PRO A 122 -10.56 -23.83 -15.13
CA PRO A 122 -11.75 -23.22 -15.69
C PRO A 122 -12.95 -23.43 -14.77
N MET A 123 -13.86 -22.45 -14.75
CA MET A 123 -15.15 -22.60 -14.07
C MET A 123 -15.90 -23.77 -14.72
N PRO A 124 -16.49 -24.70 -13.96
CA PRO A 124 -17.33 -25.73 -14.56
C PRO A 124 -18.50 -25.05 -15.27
N ASP A 125 -18.66 -25.34 -16.56
CA ASP A 125 -19.83 -24.90 -17.32
C ASP A 125 -21.07 -25.41 -16.57
N GLN A 126 -21.94 -24.50 -16.13
CA GLN A 126 -23.22 -24.92 -15.58
C GLN A 126 -24.02 -25.59 -16.70
N PRO A 127 -24.74 -26.69 -16.39
CA PRO A 127 -25.70 -27.24 -17.34
C PRO A 127 -26.74 -26.17 -17.65
N ASN A 128 -26.76 -25.74 -18.91
CA ASN A 128 -27.77 -24.84 -19.46
C ASN A 128 -29.17 -25.38 -19.13
N ASN A 129 -29.80 -24.82 -18.10
CA ASN A 129 -31.22 -25.01 -17.85
C ASN A 129 -31.88 -23.68 -17.48
N ALA A 130 -32.41 -23.10 -18.53
CA ALA A 130 -33.73 -22.46 -18.61
C ALA A 130 -33.93 -21.07 -17.98
N THR A 131 -34.23 -20.16 -18.92
CA THR A 131 -35.13 -18.99 -18.83
C THR A 131 -34.54 -17.71 -18.26
N GLN A 132 -33.90 -16.97 -19.15
CA GLN A 132 -33.65 -15.53 -19.02
C GLN A 132 -34.99 -14.79 -19.21
N PRO A 133 -35.55 -14.10 -18.20
CA PRO A 133 -36.68 -13.20 -18.44
C PRO A 133 -36.14 -11.92 -19.09
N ASN A 134 -36.57 -11.67 -20.32
CA ASN A 134 -36.45 -10.36 -20.96
C ASN A 134 -37.13 -9.29 -20.09
N HIS A 135 -36.37 -8.37 -19.51
CA HIS A 135 -36.89 -7.08 -19.06
C HIS A 135 -36.12 -5.95 -19.73
N ALA A 136 -36.73 -5.48 -20.82
CA ALA A 136 -36.52 -4.15 -21.35
C ALA A 136 -37.18 -3.11 -20.45
N GLY A 137 -36.49 -1.99 -20.22
CA GLY A 137 -37.09 -0.71 -19.86
C GLY A 137 -37.22 -0.40 -18.37
N GLN A 138 -36.28 0.37 -17.82
CA GLN A 138 -36.59 1.67 -17.20
C GLN A 138 -35.30 2.40 -16.85
N ALA A 139 -34.97 3.39 -17.67
CA ALA A 139 -34.16 4.52 -17.23
C ALA A 139 -34.95 5.27 -16.15
N ASN A 140 -34.28 5.65 -15.06
CA ASN A 140 -34.53 6.94 -14.43
C ASN A 140 -33.26 7.44 -13.74
N ASN A 141 -32.83 8.60 -14.23
CA ASN A 141 -31.99 9.57 -13.55
C ASN A 141 -32.35 9.69 -12.07
N HIS A 142 -31.34 9.83 -11.20
CA HIS A 142 -31.27 10.94 -10.26
C HIS A 142 -29.85 11.03 -9.69
N GLY A 143 -29.10 12.04 -10.15
CA GLY A 143 -27.94 12.54 -9.45
C GLY A 143 -28.37 13.35 -8.23
N LEU A 144 -27.59 13.27 -7.15
CA LEU A 144 -27.67 14.24 -6.07
C LEU A 144 -26.26 14.65 -5.63
N THR A 145 -25.93 15.87 -6.05
CA THR A 145 -25.02 16.83 -5.43
C THR A 145 -25.38 16.98 -3.95
N TYR A 146 -24.40 17.01 -3.04
CA TYR A 146 -24.62 17.43 -1.65
C TYR A 146 -23.79 18.67 -1.31
N ASN A 147 -24.47 19.64 -0.72
CA ASN A 147 -24.04 20.96 -0.30
C ASN A 147 -24.15 21.00 1.24
N PRO A 148 -23.15 21.47 2.01
CA PRO A 148 -23.21 21.45 3.47
C PRO A 148 -23.97 22.66 4.01
N GLY A 149 -24.98 22.43 4.84
CA GLY A 149 -25.77 23.46 5.52
C GLY A 149 -26.02 23.10 6.97
N GLN A 150 -25.59 24.00 7.86
CA GLN A 150 -25.67 23.99 9.32
C GLN A 150 -27.09 23.82 9.88
N THR A 151 -27.19 23.34 11.12
CA THR A 151 -28.04 23.97 12.16
C THR A 151 -27.59 23.57 13.57
N ASN A 152 -27.99 24.40 14.54
CA ASN A 152 -27.39 24.63 15.85
C ASN A 152 -27.91 23.69 16.96
N ASP A 153 -27.05 23.40 17.95
CA ASP A 153 -27.16 23.48 19.45
C ASP A 153 -28.55 23.34 20.16
N PRO A 154 -28.67 23.03 21.49
CA PRO A 154 -27.66 23.20 22.56
C PRO A 154 -27.63 22.18 23.75
N ALA A 155 -26.62 22.40 24.63
CA ALA A 155 -26.66 22.40 26.11
C ALA A 155 -26.43 21.12 26.96
N GLY A 156 -25.42 21.23 27.84
CA GLY A 156 -25.38 20.64 29.19
C GLY A 156 -24.00 20.09 29.65
N LYS A 157 -23.00 20.94 29.97
CA LYS A 157 -22.37 21.14 31.32
C LYS A 157 -22.29 19.87 32.21
N THR A 158 -21.17 19.51 32.86
CA THR A 158 -20.47 20.29 33.92
C THR A 158 -19.11 19.67 34.34
N GLN A 159 -18.13 20.53 34.70
CA GLN A 159 -17.12 20.46 35.81
C GLN A 159 -16.07 19.32 35.91
N GLN A 160 -14.84 19.46 36.45
CA GLN A 160 -13.91 20.56 36.83
C GLN A 160 -12.65 19.90 37.49
N ARG A 161 -11.55 20.66 37.60
CA ARG A 161 -10.43 20.60 38.60
C ARG A 161 -9.29 19.59 38.37
N GLY A 162 -8.01 19.91 38.57
CA GLY A 162 -7.26 21.11 39.03
C GLY A 162 -5.84 21.07 38.42
N GLN A 163 -5.11 22.15 38.16
CA GLN A 163 -4.59 23.25 38.98
C GLN A 163 -3.70 22.83 40.15
N TYR A 164 -2.38 22.93 39.93
CA TYR A 164 -1.36 23.18 40.94
C TYR A 164 -0.39 24.26 40.42
N ASP A 165 -0.33 25.37 41.15
CA ASP A 165 0.73 26.39 41.13
C ASP A 165 1.74 26.05 42.24
N VAL A 166 3.04 26.23 41.99
CA VAL A 166 4.03 26.60 43.03
C VAL A 166 5.05 27.56 42.42
N GLN A 167 5.21 28.72 43.08
CA GLN A 167 6.13 29.81 42.78
C GLN A 167 7.50 29.67 43.47
N ALA A 168 8.53 30.26 42.86
CA ALA A 168 9.66 31.07 43.40
C ALA A 168 10.60 30.44 44.48
N ALA A 169 11.89 30.76 44.64
CA ALA A 169 12.94 31.61 44.05
C ALA A 169 14.29 30.84 44.34
N GLU A 170 15.49 31.15 43.84
CA GLU A 170 16.33 32.31 44.18
C GLU A 170 17.71 32.19 43.48
N ARG A 171 18.42 33.31 43.37
CA ARG A 171 19.68 33.59 42.63
C ARG A 171 20.93 32.94 43.22
N SER A 172 21.97 32.76 42.36
CA SER A 172 23.33 33.33 42.55
C SER A 172 24.24 33.13 41.31
N ASP A 173 24.55 34.26 40.66
CA ASP A 173 25.85 34.82 40.22
C ASP A 173 26.99 34.03 39.49
N VAL A 174 27.26 34.49 38.23
CA VAL A 174 28.53 34.95 37.58
C VAL A 174 29.62 33.91 37.16
N PRO A 175 30.52 34.11 36.14
CA PRO A 175 30.62 35.05 34.97
C PRO A 175 30.66 34.32 33.59
N GLU A 176 30.21 34.89 32.47
CA GLU A 176 30.85 35.87 31.56
C GLU A 176 32.08 35.36 30.77
N GLY A 177 31.88 35.08 29.47
CA GLY A 177 32.93 34.68 28.51
C GLY A 177 32.42 34.51 27.08
N GLU A 178 32.68 35.51 26.24
CA GLU A 178 32.74 35.48 24.76
C GLU A 178 31.50 35.07 23.95
N GLN A 179 30.61 36.04 23.68
CA GLN A 179 29.88 36.09 22.40
C GLN A 179 29.86 37.53 21.87
N GLY A 180 30.85 37.84 21.04
CA GLY A 180 30.88 39.03 20.22
C GLY A 180 30.46 38.69 18.78
N PHE A 181 29.49 39.46 18.29
CA PHE A 181 29.34 39.83 16.88
C PHE A 181 28.88 38.73 15.90
N VAL A 182 27.57 38.67 15.62
CA VAL A 182 26.93 39.05 14.32
C VAL A 182 25.44 38.71 14.44
N ALA A 183 24.64 39.67 14.91
CA ALA A 183 23.20 39.68 14.67
C ALA A 183 22.81 41.10 14.27
N GLY A 184 22.47 41.27 12.99
CA GLY A 184 21.86 42.50 12.51
C GLY A 184 22.39 42.97 11.17
N LEU A 185 22.04 42.29 10.07
CA LEU A 185 21.67 42.95 8.80
C LEU A 185 21.11 41.91 7.80
N LYS A 186 19.95 42.23 7.19
CA LYS A 186 19.26 41.59 6.04
C LYS A 186 17.98 40.78 6.34
N ARG A 187 16.96 41.49 6.81
CA ARG A 187 15.54 41.17 6.49
C ARG A 187 14.88 42.42 5.90
N ARG A 188 15.06 42.66 4.60
CA ARG A 188 14.12 43.48 3.79
C ARG A 188 14.34 43.44 2.28
N THR A 189 15.48 42.94 1.80
CA THR A 189 15.83 43.01 0.38
C THR A 189 15.55 41.73 -0.43
N GLY A 190 15.23 40.59 0.23
CA GLY A 190 15.04 39.30 -0.45
C GLY A 190 13.66 39.09 -1.09
N TRP A 191 12.60 39.69 -0.55
CA TRP A 191 11.22 39.45 -1.03
C TRP A 191 11.01 39.92 -2.48
N LYS A 192 11.59 41.06 -2.86
CA LYS A 192 11.40 41.64 -4.20
C LYS A 192 11.94 40.73 -5.31
N PHE A 193 13.01 39.98 -5.04
CA PHE A 193 13.57 39.02 -6.00
C PHE A 193 12.66 37.80 -6.22
N TYR A 194 12.05 37.28 -5.15
CA TYR A 194 11.11 36.16 -5.26
C TYR A 194 9.85 36.53 -6.06
N VAL A 195 9.30 37.74 -5.86
CA VAL A 195 8.13 38.20 -6.62
C VAL A 195 8.45 38.36 -8.11
N ILE A 196 9.62 38.91 -8.45
CA ILE A 196 10.02 39.08 -9.85
C ILE A 196 10.23 37.71 -10.52
N ALA A 197 10.87 36.76 -9.83
CA ALA A 197 11.07 35.40 -10.34
C ALA A 197 9.75 34.66 -10.57
N ALA A 198 8.78 34.80 -9.65
CA ALA A 198 7.46 34.19 -9.79
C ALA A 198 6.67 34.76 -10.97
N VAL A 199 6.72 36.08 -11.19
CA VAL A 199 6.06 36.74 -12.33
C VAL A 199 6.69 36.33 -13.65
N ALA A 200 8.03 36.24 -13.72
CA ALA A 200 8.72 35.76 -14.91
C ALA A 200 8.34 34.31 -15.25
N TYR A 201 8.22 33.45 -14.25
CA TYR A 201 7.80 32.06 -14.43
C TYR A 201 6.36 31.95 -14.94
N LEU A 202 5.42 32.73 -14.37
CA LEU A 202 4.04 32.79 -14.83
C LEU A 202 3.92 33.29 -16.28
N LEU A 203 4.69 34.31 -16.67
CA LEU A 203 4.71 34.79 -18.05
C LEU A 203 5.23 33.71 -19.02
N LEU A 204 6.29 32.99 -18.65
CA LEU A 204 6.83 31.90 -19.47
C LEU A 204 5.82 30.75 -19.64
N PHE A 205 5.10 30.42 -18.55
CA PHE A 205 4.05 29.41 -18.56
C PHE A 205 2.85 29.84 -19.42
N THR A 206 2.48 31.12 -19.40
CA THR A 206 1.36 31.65 -20.20
C THR A 206 1.67 31.62 -21.70
N ILE A 207 2.91 31.95 -22.08
CA ILE A 207 3.35 31.92 -23.49
C ILE A 207 3.35 30.47 -24.02
N THR A 208 3.84 29.51 -23.24
CA THR A 208 3.87 28.10 -23.65
C THR A 208 2.48 27.48 -23.70
N TYR A 209 1.58 27.85 -22.79
CA TYR A 209 0.20 27.35 -22.80
C TYR A 209 -0.64 27.95 -23.94
N SER A 210 -0.36 29.18 -24.38
CA SER A 210 -1.13 29.85 -25.43
C SER A 210 -0.82 29.37 -26.86
N VAL A 211 0.26 28.61 -27.07
CA VAL A 211 0.58 28.01 -28.39
C VAL A 211 -0.14 26.65 -28.58
N GLY A 212 -0.59 26.01 -27.50
CA GLY A 212 -1.23 24.69 -27.55
C GLY A 212 -2.71 24.68 -28.00
N SER A 213 -3.39 25.82 -28.02
CA SER A 213 -4.85 25.88 -28.28
C SER A 213 -5.23 26.23 -29.73
N ALA A 214 -4.27 26.47 -30.63
CA ALA A 214 -4.53 26.98 -31.97
C ALA A 214 -4.64 25.92 -33.10
N PHE A 215 -4.55 24.61 -32.81
CA PHE A 215 -4.51 23.57 -33.85
C PHE A 215 -5.83 22.87 -34.20
N ASN A 216 -6.99 23.35 -33.75
CA ASN A 216 -8.30 22.78 -34.11
C ASN A 216 -9.27 23.83 -34.66
N LYS A 217 -8.99 24.35 -35.87
CA LYS A 217 -10.03 24.86 -36.76
C LYS A 217 -9.68 24.47 -38.18
N LYS A 218 -10.32 23.40 -38.68
CA LYS A 218 -10.38 23.11 -40.10
C LYS A 218 -11.84 22.89 -40.48
N ASP A 219 -12.19 23.53 -41.58
CA ASP A 219 -13.53 23.87 -42.04
C ASP A 219 -14.44 22.67 -42.28
N GLU A 220 -15.70 22.85 -41.91
CA GLU A 220 -16.82 21.96 -42.23
C GLU A 220 -17.46 22.43 -43.55
N PRO A 221 -17.41 21.63 -44.64
CA PRO A 221 -18.26 21.88 -45.78
C PRO A 221 -19.62 21.23 -45.55
N ALA A 222 -20.68 22.04 -45.65
CA ALA A 222 -22.04 21.55 -45.78
C ALA A 222 -22.19 20.81 -47.13
N ALA A 223 -22.52 19.53 -47.09
CA ALA A 223 -23.09 18.81 -48.22
C ALA A 223 -23.95 17.63 -47.73
N GLY A 224 -25.22 17.62 -48.15
CA GLY A 224 -26.10 16.47 -47.99
C GLY A 224 -25.72 15.30 -48.91
N ALA A 225 -26.49 14.23 -48.74
CA ALA A 225 -26.54 12.97 -49.48
C ALA A 225 -25.68 11.80 -48.93
N ASN A 226 -26.39 10.86 -48.28
CA ASN A 226 -26.19 9.40 -48.29
C ASN A 226 -24.76 8.90 -48.59
N THR A 227 -23.86 9.04 -47.62
CA THR A 227 -22.63 8.25 -47.57
C THR A 227 -22.88 6.99 -46.72
N PRO A 228 -22.52 5.79 -47.19
CA PRO A 228 -22.64 4.58 -46.38
C PRO A 228 -21.73 4.71 -45.16
N VAL A 229 -22.29 4.45 -43.98
CA VAL A 229 -21.56 4.43 -42.71
C VAL A 229 -20.34 3.50 -42.87
N PRO A 230 -19.11 3.98 -42.66
CA PRO A 230 -17.94 3.11 -42.74
C PRO A 230 -18.09 1.97 -41.71
N PRO A 231 -17.70 0.73 -42.07
CA PRO A 231 -17.80 -0.39 -41.16
C PRO A 231 -17.06 -0.07 -39.86
N ALA A 232 -17.68 -0.39 -38.72
CA ALA A 232 -17.10 -0.17 -37.41
C ALA A 232 -15.70 -0.80 -37.35
N VAL A 233 -14.67 0.03 -37.23
CA VAL A 233 -13.30 -0.40 -37.02
C VAL A 233 -13.24 -0.97 -35.61
N SER A 234 -13.41 -2.29 -35.48
CA SER A 234 -13.23 -2.96 -34.19
C SER A 234 -11.76 -2.81 -33.80
N PRO A 235 -11.44 -2.15 -32.68
CA PRO A 235 -10.06 -2.11 -32.21
C PRO A 235 -9.60 -3.55 -31.97
N SER A 236 -8.36 -3.86 -32.36
CA SER A 236 -7.75 -5.15 -32.04
C SER A 236 -7.91 -5.42 -30.54
N ALA A 237 -8.24 -6.67 -30.20
CA ALA A 237 -8.34 -7.10 -28.82
C ALA A 237 -7.12 -6.63 -28.03
N LEU A 238 -7.36 -5.96 -26.89
CA LEU A 238 -6.28 -5.53 -26.00
C LEU A 238 -5.38 -6.74 -25.72
N PRO A 239 -4.04 -6.58 -25.74
CA PRO A 239 -3.13 -7.68 -25.47
C PRO A 239 -3.54 -8.31 -24.14
N THR A 240 -3.82 -9.61 -24.18
CA THR A 240 -4.15 -10.41 -23.00
C THR A 240 -3.10 -10.10 -21.94
N ASN A 241 -3.52 -9.67 -20.74
CA ASN A 241 -2.62 -9.38 -19.64
C ASN A 241 -1.72 -10.61 -19.43
N VAL A 242 -0.48 -10.53 -19.90
CA VAL A 242 0.51 -11.57 -19.67
C VAL A 242 0.80 -11.50 -18.17
N VAL A 243 0.20 -12.41 -17.43
CA VAL A 243 0.50 -12.62 -16.01
C VAL A 243 1.97 -13.04 -15.97
N LEU A 244 2.84 -12.08 -15.64
CA LEU A 244 4.24 -12.38 -15.43
C LEU A 244 4.33 -13.37 -14.27
N PRO A 245 5.12 -14.45 -14.40
CA PRO A 245 5.29 -15.39 -13.29
C PRO A 245 5.74 -14.61 -12.06
N GLY A 246 5.09 -14.88 -10.92
CA GLY A 246 5.44 -14.28 -9.65
C GLY A 246 6.88 -14.63 -9.26
N ILE A 247 7.44 -13.87 -8.33
CA ILE A 247 8.75 -14.19 -7.77
C ILE A 247 8.58 -15.42 -6.86
N ASP A 248 9.31 -16.49 -7.14
CA ASP A 248 9.31 -17.69 -6.29
C ASP A 248 9.77 -17.32 -4.88
N LYS A 249 8.89 -17.52 -3.90
CA LYS A 249 9.15 -17.19 -2.50
C LYS A 249 9.91 -18.34 -1.86
N ALA A 250 11.16 -18.08 -1.46
CA ALA A 250 11.92 -19.05 -0.69
C ALA A 250 11.34 -19.20 0.73
N PRO A 251 11.35 -20.42 1.31
CA PRO A 251 11.01 -20.59 2.71
C PRO A 251 11.97 -19.77 3.58
N VAL A 252 11.42 -19.14 4.61
CA VAL A 252 12.21 -18.34 5.57
C VAL A 252 13.05 -19.30 6.40
N PRO A 253 14.39 -19.20 6.37
CA PRO A 253 15.24 -20.04 7.20
C PRO A 253 14.99 -19.73 8.69
N PRO A 254 15.29 -20.68 9.60
CA PRO A 254 15.31 -20.39 11.03
C PRO A 254 16.21 -19.18 11.30
N ARG A 255 15.77 -18.32 12.21
CA ARG A 255 16.55 -17.15 12.61
C ARG A 255 17.91 -17.58 13.17
N LEU A 256 18.96 -16.83 12.85
CA LEU A 256 20.28 -17.03 13.46
C LEU A 256 20.22 -16.81 14.97
N ASP A 257 20.97 -17.61 15.73
CA ASP A 257 21.06 -17.54 17.19
C ASP A 257 21.38 -16.10 17.63
N PRO A 258 20.56 -15.46 18.51
CA PRO A 258 20.79 -14.11 19.01
C PRO A 258 22.15 -13.89 19.67
N ARG A 259 22.84 -14.96 20.09
CA ARG A 259 24.18 -14.94 20.69
C ARG A 259 25.30 -14.81 19.67
N LEU A 260 25.03 -14.99 18.37
CA LEU A 260 26.02 -14.77 17.33
C LEU A 260 26.39 -13.29 17.28
N ARG A 261 27.67 -13.01 17.01
CA ARG A 261 28.16 -11.62 16.92
C ARG A 261 27.46 -10.90 15.78
N SER A 262 26.63 -9.92 16.12
CA SER A 262 26.03 -8.99 15.18
C SER A 262 27.12 -8.31 14.32
N VAL A 263 26.92 -8.29 13.00
CA VAL A 263 27.87 -7.68 12.07
C VAL A 263 27.44 -6.23 11.80
N SER A 264 28.18 -5.27 12.35
CA SER A 264 27.88 -3.84 12.16
C SER A 264 28.32 -3.34 10.78
N VAL A 265 27.37 -2.74 10.05
CA VAL A 265 27.63 -1.85 8.92
C VAL A 265 28.03 -0.47 9.45
N VAL A 266 27.21 0.04 10.37
CA VAL A 266 27.34 1.38 10.96
C VAL A 266 26.80 1.38 12.39
N GLY A 267 27.46 2.09 13.29
CA GLY A 267 26.95 2.35 14.64
C GLY A 267 26.67 1.09 15.46
N VAL A 268 25.55 1.11 16.19
CA VAL A 268 25.22 0.11 17.22
C VAL A 268 24.47 -1.11 16.69
N THR A 269 24.63 -2.24 17.37
CA THR A 269 23.90 -3.49 17.12
C THR A 269 23.03 -3.84 18.31
N TYR A 270 22.04 -4.70 18.12
CA TYR A 270 21.34 -5.28 19.25
C TYR A 270 22.27 -6.17 20.08
N THR A 271 22.05 -6.19 21.39
CA THR A 271 22.61 -7.16 22.33
C THR A 271 21.61 -8.29 22.59
N PRO A 272 22.02 -9.43 23.16
CA PRO A 272 21.09 -10.51 23.53
C PRO A 272 20.00 -10.14 24.55
N GLU A 273 20.18 -9.03 25.26
CA GLU A 273 19.36 -8.53 26.37
C GLU A 273 18.36 -7.47 25.91
N ASP A 274 18.51 -6.96 24.69
CA ASP A 274 17.56 -6.03 24.10
C ASP A 274 16.20 -6.73 23.90
N VAL A 275 15.16 -6.13 24.48
CA VAL A 275 13.76 -6.52 24.24
C VAL A 275 13.42 -6.13 22.81
N THR A 276 12.99 -7.09 22.01
CA THR A 276 12.72 -6.90 20.59
C THR A 276 11.61 -7.82 20.12
N GLU A 277 10.91 -7.39 19.07
CA GLU A 277 9.88 -8.17 18.39
C GLU A 277 10.41 -8.74 17.07
N PRO A 278 10.07 -10.00 16.74
CA PRO A 278 10.45 -10.58 15.46
C PRO A 278 9.56 -10.06 14.33
N VAL A 279 10.19 -9.57 13.27
CA VAL A 279 9.49 -9.27 12.01
C VAL A 279 9.51 -10.53 11.14
N VAL A 280 8.34 -11.15 10.99
CA VAL A 280 8.06 -12.34 10.18
C VAL A 280 6.81 -12.13 9.33
N GLY A 281 6.52 -13.02 8.37
CA GLY A 281 5.27 -12.98 7.58
C GLY A 281 5.25 -11.99 6.41
N LEU A 282 6.38 -11.33 6.14
CA LEU A 282 6.53 -10.38 5.03
C LEU A 282 6.89 -11.03 3.69
N ASP A 283 6.85 -12.36 3.56
CA ASP A 283 7.33 -13.09 2.37
C ASP A 283 8.77 -12.73 1.96
N LEU A 284 9.59 -12.34 2.95
CA LEU A 284 11.01 -12.08 2.77
C LEU A 284 11.77 -13.37 3.05
N PRO A 285 12.89 -13.65 2.36
CA PRO A 285 13.69 -14.86 2.59
C PRO A 285 14.55 -14.78 3.87
N PHE A 286 14.20 -13.91 4.81
CA PHE A 286 14.84 -13.73 6.11
C PHE A 286 13.83 -13.08 7.10
N SER A 287 14.13 -13.18 8.39
CA SER A 287 13.45 -12.44 9.47
C SER A 287 14.42 -11.45 10.10
N PHE A 288 13.93 -10.48 10.86
CA PHE A 288 14.78 -9.52 11.59
C PHE A 288 14.10 -9.02 12.87
N ARG A 289 14.82 -8.26 13.70
CA ARG A 289 14.35 -7.70 14.98
C ARG A 289 13.85 -6.27 14.80
N TRP A 290 12.82 -5.92 15.55
CA TRP A 290 12.29 -4.57 15.70
C TRP A 290 12.32 -4.18 17.19
N PRO A 291 12.54 -2.91 17.55
CA PRO A 291 12.60 -2.50 18.95
C PRO A 291 11.25 -2.63 19.69
N ASP A 292 10.14 -2.39 18.99
CA ASP A 292 8.78 -2.42 19.53
C ASP A 292 7.86 -3.31 18.68
N VAL A 293 6.54 -3.32 18.95
CA VAL A 293 5.56 -4.00 18.10
C VAL A 293 5.51 -3.35 16.72
N PRO A 294 5.90 -4.07 15.64
CA PRO A 294 5.97 -3.50 14.31
C PRO A 294 4.60 -3.44 13.62
N GLY A 295 4.27 -2.30 13.02
CA GLY A 295 3.28 -2.22 11.95
C GLY A 295 3.88 -2.73 10.63
N GLN A 296 3.16 -3.59 9.91
CA GLN A 296 3.64 -4.23 8.69
C GLN A 296 2.81 -3.84 7.47
N LEU A 297 3.47 -3.45 6.38
CA LEU A 297 2.83 -3.03 5.13
C LEU A 297 3.40 -3.81 3.94
N LYS A 298 2.55 -4.62 3.29
CA LYS A 298 2.87 -5.29 2.01
C LYS A 298 2.58 -4.33 0.85
N LEU A 299 3.62 -3.72 0.31
CA LEU A 299 3.51 -2.69 -0.75
C LEU A 299 3.39 -3.26 -2.18
N GLY A 300 3.28 -4.58 -2.29
CA GLY A 300 3.15 -5.31 -3.55
C GLY A 300 4.46 -5.91 -4.04
N GLU A 301 4.36 -6.52 -5.22
CA GLU A 301 5.44 -7.21 -5.93
C GLU A 301 5.43 -6.71 -7.36
N SER A 302 6.61 -6.50 -7.94
CA SER A 302 6.75 -6.38 -9.38
C SER A 302 7.35 -7.65 -9.95
N SER A 303 7.38 -7.79 -11.28
CA SER A 303 8.14 -8.86 -11.94
C SER A 303 9.65 -8.79 -11.69
N TYR A 304 10.12 -7.75 -11.01
CA TYR A 304 11.52 -7.53 -10.71
C TYR A 304 11.83 -7.69 -9.21
N ALA A 305 11.05 -7.08 -8.32
CA ALA A 305 11.36 -7.11 -6.88
C ALA A 305 10.11 -7.15 -5.99
N ILE A 306 10.29 -7.71 -4.80
CA ILE A 306 9.33 -7.73 -3.70
C ILE A 306 9.55 -6.46 -2.86
N TYR A 307 8.49 -5.69 -2.59
CA TYR A 307 8.58 -4.46 -1.79
C TYR A 307 7.79 -4.58 -0.49
N ARG A 308 8.43 -4.25 0.64
CA ARG A 308 7.85 -4.31 1.98
C ARG A 308 8.19 -3.05 2.77
N ARG A 309 7.37 -2.75 3.78
CA ARG A 309 7.63 -1.68 4.72
C ARG A 309 7.24 -2.10 6.13
N VAL A 310 8.05 -1.70 7.09
CA VAL A 310 7.84 -1.93 8.52
C VAL A 310 7.96 -0.59 9.23
N ILE A 311 7.00 -0.26 10.08
CA ILE A 311 6.91 1.04 10.75
C ILE A 311 6.59 0.86 12.22
N THR A 312 7.03 1.81 13.05
CA THR A 312 6.47 2.00 14.39
C THR A 312 5.30 2.99 14.28
N GLY A 313 4.11 2.61 14.75
CA GLY A 313 2.89 3.42 14.65
C GLY A 313 2.05 3.16 13.39
N GLU A 314 1.02 4.00 13.17
CA GLU A 314 0.01 3.79 12.12
C GLU A 314 0.33 4.51 10.79
N ASP A 315 1.04 5.65 10.84
CA ASP A 315 1.31 6.48 9.66
C ASP A 315 2.80 6.45 9.24
N PRO A 316 3.12 5.96 8.01
CA PRO A 316 4.48 5.94 7.48
C PRO A 316 5.16 7.32 7.38
N GLY A 317 4.39 8.40 7.28
CA GLY A 317 4.91 9.77 7.14
C GLY A 317 5.41 10.38 8.45
N THR A 318 4.91 9.87 9.57
CA THR A 318 5.20 10.38 10.92
C THR A 318 5.82 9.32 11.84
N ALA A 319 5.94 8.07 11.36
CA ALA A 319 6.55 6.97 12.10
C ALA A 319 7.95 7.33 12.61
N PRO A 320 8.23 7.19 13.94
CA PRO A 320 9.54 7.46 14.52
C PRO A 320 10.63 6.56 13.93
N LEU A 321 10.24 5.36 13.51
CA LEU A 321 11.09 4.39 12.84
C LEU A 321 10.36 3.77 11.65
N ASN A 322 11.00 3.76 10.48
CA ASN A 322 10.43 3.21 9.25
C ASN A 322 11.52 2.51 8.43
N ALA A 323 11.32 1.23 8.13
CA ALA A 323 12.18 0.43 7.27
C ALA A 323 11.46 0.12 5.96
N ALA A 324 12.04 0.56 4.85
CA ALA A 324 11.66 0.18 3.49
C ALA A 324 12.57 -0.93 2.99
N LEU A 325 11.99 -2.04 2.54
CA LEU A 325 12.73 -3.21 2.06
C LEU A 325 12.34 -3.53 0.61
N ALA A 326 13.35 -3.88 -0.19
CA ALA A 326 13.22 -4.44 -1.51
C ALA A 326 14.05 -5.72 -1.61
N VAL A 327 13.53 -6.76 -2.26
CA VAL A 327 14.26 -8.02 -2.48
C VAL A 327 14.13 -8.46 -3.93
N HIS A 328 15.25 -8.85 -4.54
CA HIS A 328 15.34 -9.29 -5.92
C HIS A 328 16.12 -10.62 -6.01
N PRO A 329 15.53 -11.70 -6.56
CA PRO A 329 16.25 -12.94 -6.79
C PRO A 329 17.25 -12.79 -7.93
N CYS A 330 18.42 -13.39 -7.80
CA CYS A 330 19.42 -13.45 -8.87
C CYS A 330 19.82 -14.91 -9.15
N LYS A 331 20.34 -15.16 -10.35
CA LYS A 331 20.81 -16.50 -10.76
C LYS A 331 22.08 -16.96 -10.03
N GLY A 332 22.77 -16.07 -9.33
CA GLY A 332 24.01 -16.34 -8.62
C GLY A 332 24.66 -15.05 -8.12
N LEU A 333 25.71 -15.16 -7.30
CA LEU A 333 26.43 -14.01 -6.75
C LEU A 333 26.93 -13.04 -7.84
N ALA A 334 27.47 -13.57 -8.94
CA ALA A 334 27.95 -12.73 -10.05
C ALA A 334 26.81 -11.95 -10.71
N ALA A 335 25.65 -12.57 -10.91
CA ALA A 335 24.45 -11.91 -11.45
C ALA A 335 23.95 -10.81 -10.50
N CYS A 336 23.86 -11.11 -9.19
CA CYS A 336 23.49 -10.09 -8.20
C CYS A 336 24.41 -8.87 -8.25
N ARG A 337 25.73 -9.08 -8.37
CA ARG A 337 26.69 -7.96 -8.46
C ARG A 337 26.51 -7.13 -9.73
N GLN A 338 26.19 -7.77 -10.86
CA GLN A 338 25.93 -7.09 -12.13
C GLN A 338 24.60 -6.32 -12.11
N GLU A 339 23.56 -6.90 -11.51
CA GLU A 339 22.21 -6.34 -11.45
C GLU A 339 22.06 -5.25 -10.38
N ARG A 340 22.98 -5.20 -9.40
CA ARG A 340 22.93 -4.30 -8.25
C ARG A 340 22.65 -2.84 -8.64
N ALA A 341 23.38 -2.27 -9.60
CA ALA A 341 23.22 -0.84 -9.90
C ALA A 341 21.80 -0.50 -10.38
N ALA A 342 21.21 -1.37 -11.21
CA ALA A 342 19.84 -1.23 -11.69
C ALA A 342 18.82 -1.49 -10.57
N PHE A 343 19.09 -2.47 -9.71
CA PHE A 343 18.30 -2.73 -8.51
C PHE A 343 18.27 -1.51 -7.60
N ASP A 344 19.45 -0.99 -7.25
CA ASP A 344 19.66 0.19 -6.41
C ASP A 344 18.89 1.39 -6.92
N GLN A 345 19.00 1.69 -8.22
CA GLN A 345 18.26 2.79 -8.84
C GLN A 345 16.73 2.62 -8.69
N ARG A 346 16.20 1.41 -8.91
CA ARG A 346 14.76 1.14 -8.90
C ARG A 346 14.17 1.26 -7.50
N TRP A 347 14.75 0.55 -6.52
CA TRP A 347 14.16 0.51 -5.18
C TRP A 347 14.32 1.85 -4.45
N THR A 348 15.47 2.52 -4.60
CA THR A 348 15.71 3.83 -3.99
C THR A 348 14.78 4.90 -4.57
N THR A 349 14.52 4.88 -5.89
CA THR A 349 13.54 5.75 -6.54
C THR A 349 12.13 5.48 -6.02
N ARG A 350 11.74 4.20 -5.90
CA ARG A 350 10.41 3.79 -5.40
C ARG A 350 10.15 4.30 -3.98
N PHE A 351 11.16 4.28 -3.13
CA PHE A 351 11.06 4.69 -1.73
C PHE A 351 11.51 6.12 -1.44
N LYS A 352 12.07 6.82 -2.44
CA LYS A 352 12.64 8.18 -2.31
C LYS A 352 13.74 8.25 -1.22
N VAL A 353 14.64 7.28 -1.23
CA VAL A 353 15.74 7.15 -0.27
C VAL A 353 17.11 7.21 -0.96
N PRO A 354 18.21 7.47 -0.23
CA PRO A 354 19.54 7.59 -0.82
C PRO A 354 20.05 6.26 -1.37
N VAL A 355 20.73 6.32 -2.52
CA VAL A 355 21.39 5.15 -3.12
C VAL A 355 22.58 4.70 -2.27
N PRO A 356 22.69 3.41 -1.91
CA PRO A 356 23.88 2.86 -1.25
C PRO A 356 25.13 3.00 -2.15
N ALA A 357 26.12 3.76 -1.71
CA ALA A 357 27.29 4.11 -2.52
C ALA A 357 28.59 3.52 -1.97
N THR A 358 28.76 3.50 -0.64
CA THR A 358 30.02 3.11 0.01
C THR A 358 30.08 1.60 0.18
N ALA A 359 31.08 0.95 -0.40
CA ALA A 359 31.31 -0.48 -0.18
C ALA A 359 31.82 -0.72 1.24
N LYS A 360 31.12 -1.59 1.99
CA LYS A 360 31.59 -2.10 3.29
C LYS A 360 32.44 -3.36 3.11
N ASP A 361 32.05 -4.21 2.17
CA ASP A 361 32.75 -5.42 1.75
C ASP A 361 32.34 -5.78 0.31
N GLY A 362 32.78 -6.93 -0.21
CA GLY A 362 32.46 -7.38 -1.57
C GLY A 362 30.99 -7.76 -1.81
N GLN A 363 30.14 -7.69 -0.80
CA GLN A 363 28.73 -8.07 -0.86
C GLN A 363 27.79 -7.00 -0.27
N THR A 364 28.31 -5.96 0.38
CA THR A 364 27.53 -4.97 1.14
C THR A 364 27.95 -3.56 0.77
N TRP A 365 26.96 -2.71 0.47
CA TRP A 365 27.14 -1.28 0.23
C TRP A 365 26.14 -0.51 1.06
N PHE A 366 26.50 0.68 1.51
CA PHE A 366 25.65 1.51 2.34
C PHE A 366 25.85 3.00 2.09
N THR A 367 24.88 3.79 2.52
CA THR A 367 24.94 5.26 2.60
C THR A 367 24.29 5.69 3.90
N GLU A 368 24.95 6.57 4.63
CA GLU A 368 24.39 7.21 5.83
C GLU A 368 24.22 8.69 5.53
N GLN A 369 23.03 9.23 5.82
CA GLN A 369 22.73 10.65 5.73
C GLN A 369 22.23 11.16 7.08
N GLN A 370 22.82 12.28 7.49
CA GLN A 370 22.43 13.03 8.68
C GLN A 370 21.77 14.33 8.20
N GLY A 371 20.64 14.69 8.79
CA GLY A 371 19.83 15.84 8.38
C GLY A 371 18.62 16.01 9.28
N ALA A 372 17.51 16.53 8.74
CA ALA A 372 16.24 16.67 9.49
C ALA A 372 15.61 15.32 9.89
N SER A 373 16.03 14.24 9.25
CA SER A 373 15.79 12.87 9.69
C SER A 373 17.06 12.06 9.45
N TYR A 374 17.30 11.07 10.29
CA TYR A 374 18.38 10.12 10.11
C TYR A 374 17.98 9.09 9.06
N VAL A 375 18.84 8.87 8.06
CA VAL A 375 18.60 7.84 7.04
C VAL A 375 19.85 6.99 6.85
N VAL A 376 19.69 5.69 6.96
CA VAL A 376 20.72 4.72 6.60
C VAL A 376 20.16 3.74 5.58
N SER A 377 20.82 3.64 4.43
CA SER A 377 20.48 2.69 3.38
C SER A 377 21.58 1.67 3.15
N MET A 378 21.21 0.45 2.80
CA MET A 378 22.11 -0.66 2.51
C MET A 378 21.58 -1.48 1.34
N THR A 379 22.49 -1.94 0.48
CA THR A 379 22.23 -3.06 -0.43
C THR A 379 23.20 -4.18 -0.12
N ARG A 380 22.70 -5.41 -0.06
CA ARG A 380 23.51 -6.61 0.19
C ARG A 380 23.14 -7.76 -0.73
N THR A 381 24.15 -8.49 -1.18
CA THR A 381 23.99 -9.81 -1.80
C THR A 381 24.10 -10.91 -0.75
N PHE A 382 23.17 -11.86 -0.72
CA PHE A 382 23.18 -12.99 0.20
C PHE A 382 22.58 -14.23 -0.43
N GLU A 383 22.81 -15.39 0.18
CA GLU A 383 22.21 -16.66 -0.22
C GLU A 383 21.19 -17.11 0.84
N ALA A 384 20.01 -17.52 0.40
CA ALA A 384 18.98 -18.09 1.26
C ALA A 384 18.27 -19.21 0.52
N SER A 385 18.18 -20.38 1.16
CA SER A 385 17.51 -21.57 0.63
C SER A 385 18.01 -22.00 -0.76
N GLY A 386 19.33 -21.87 -1.01
CA GLY A 386 19.95 -22.23 -2.29
C GLY A 386 19.75 -21.20 -3.43
N HIS A 387 19.16 -20.04 -3.13
CA HIS A 387 18.97 -18.95 -4.07
C HIS A 387 19.77 -17.72 -3.65
N TRP A 388 20.32 -17.02 -4.64
CA TRP A 388 21.00 -15.75 -4.43
C TRP A 388 20.01 -14.59 -4.51
N TRP A 389 20.20 -13.61 -3.64
CA TRP A 389 19.29 -12.48 -3.49
C TRP A 389 20.07 -11.18 -3.37
N LEU A 390 19.50 -10.11 -3.92
CA LEU A 390 19.78 -8.74 -3.55
C LEU A 390 18.71 -8.27 -2.56
N VAL A 391 19.13 -7.75 -1.41
CA VAL A 391 18.26 -6.99 -0.50
C VAL A 391 18.69 -5.54 -0.49
N GLY A 392 17.72 -4.64 -0.66
CA GLY A 392 17.85 -3.20 -0.47
C GLY A 392 17.03 -2.80 0.75
N VAL A 393 17.64 -2.09 1.69
CA VAL A 393 17.03 -1.63 2.94
C VAL A 393 17.31 -0.15 3.07
N ALA A 394 16.29 0.64 3.41
CA ALA A 394 16.50 1.96 3.98
C ALA A 394 15.74 2.07 5.28
N VAL A 395 16.43 2.48 6.34
CA VAL A 395 15.81 2.77 7.64
C VAL A 395 15.89 4.27 7.88
N THR A 396 14.73 4.89 8.04
CA THR A 396 14.58 6.30 8.39
C THR A 396 14.14 6.41 9.84
N ALA A 397 14.73 7.33 10.58
CA ALA A 397 14.42 7.57 11.98
C ALA A 397 14.40 9.06 12.32
N GLN A 398 13.68 9.41 13.38
CA GLN A 398 13.86 10.68 14.07
C GLN A 398 15.22 10.69 14.80
N ASP A 399 15.69 11.87 15.21
CA ASP A 399 17.04 12.03 15.77
C ASP A 399 17.27 11.15 17.02
N ASP A 400 16.26 11.05 17.88
CA ASP A 400 16.31 10.22 19.10
C ASP A 400 16.31 8.71 18.81
N ASP A 401 15.85 8.31 17.62
CA ASP A 401 15.72 6.92 17.17
C ASP A 401 16.87 6.46 16.27
N LYS A 402 17.92 7.28 16.11
CA LYS A 402 19.10 6.95 15.30
C LYS A 402 19.70 5.60 15.66
N ALA A 403 19.84 5.32 16.96
CA ALA A 403 20.38 4.05 17.44
C ALA A 403 19.49 2.87 17.02
N ALA A 404 18.16 3.01 17.09
CA ALA A 404 17.22 1.98 16.67
C ALA A 404 17.34 1.68 15.17
N ALA A 405 17.45 2.72 14.32
CA ALA A 405 17.67 2.54 12.89
C ALA A 405 18.95 1.76 12.56
N GLN A 406 20.05 2.05 13.26
CA GLN A 406 21.31 1.33 13.12
C GLN A 406 21.17 -0.14 13.55
N ARG A 407 20.52 -0.41 14.68
CA ARG A 407 20.28 -1.79 15.17
C ARG A 407 19.48 -2.62 14.17
N VAL A 408 18.38 -2.07 13.63
CA VAL A 408 17.54 -2.73 12.62
C VAL A 408 18.33 -3.07 11.37
N LEU A 409 19.05 -2.10 10.79
CA LEU A 409 19.83 -2.33 9.58
C LEU A 409 20.94 -3.36 9.79
N ASN A 410 21.64 -3.30 10.93
CA ASN A 410 22.68 -4.26 11.26
C ASN A 410 22.13 -5.66 11.55
N ASP A 411 20.93 -5.76 12.13
CA ASP A 411 20.27 -7.06 12.31
C ASP A 411 19.90 -7.67 10.97
N ILE A 412 19.32 -6.91 10.03
CA ILE A 412 19.06 -7.40 8.67
C ILE A 412 20.35 -7.85 8.00
N ARG A 413 21.44 -7.08 8.13
CA ARG A 413 22.76 -7.47 7.61
C ARG A 413 23.28 -8.77 8.24
N THR A 414 22.99 -9.00 9.52
CA THR A 414 23.37 -10.22 10.24
C THR A 414 22.51 -11.40 9.80
N GLN A 415 21.19 -11.22 9.65
CA GLN A 415 20.28 -12.29 9.21
C GLN A 415 20.44 -12.66 7.73
N THR A 416 21.15 -11.83 6.96
CA THR A 416 21.54 -12.07 5.58
C THR A 416 23.05 -12.30 5.44
N SER A 417 23.72 -12.68 6.54
CA SER A 417 25.18 -12.87 6.56
C SER A 417 25.63 -14.16 5.90
#